data_AF-A0A9N9QS41-F1
#
_entry.id   AF-A0A9N9QS41-F1
#
_cell.length_a   1.000
_cell.length_b   1.000
_cell.length_c   1.000
_cell.angle_alpha   90.00
_cell.angle_beta   90.00
_cell.angle_gamma   90.00
#
_symmetry.space_group_name_H-M   'P 1'
#
loop_
_entity.id
_entity.type
_entity.pdbx_description
1 polymer ?
#
loop_
_entity_poly.entity_id
_entity_poly.type
_entity_poly.pdbx_seq_one_letter_code
_entity_poly.pdbx_strand_id
1 'polypeptide(L)'
;MSYSDATHLAFVEQPANKFPFRYKSEKLVTHDCLKGLTSDGTRKPNYPTVEVIKEIRCHPKTLEVPWPMIRCSIYNIIKEDFNPHSHKLVVEYGRGEIEDPLHLRVGPVERMPRTRQRKTERGKKDLSIYKQAYSEVTNDGLSIRAAAKKYDLCHVSLMRYGRKTTTIEEAKVSMGFGGMGIIHTPRRNIVEELVKKMSIQKEELIARCEGMRRALTANEIKEVIVIF
;
A
#
# COMPACT_ATOMS: atom_id res chain seq x y z
N MET A 1 -22.57 5.45 -22.29
CA MET A 1 -21.24 4.83 -22.06
C MET A 1 -21.00 4.81 -20.57
N SER A 2 -21.24 3.67 -19.92
CA SER A 2 -21.02 3.46 -18.49
C SER A 2 -19.52 3.28 -18.24
N TYR A 3 -18.86 4.34 -17.76
CA TYR A 3 -17.48 4.24 -17.28
C TYR A 3 -17.48 3.40 -15.99
N SER A 4 -16.80 2.26 -16.01
CA SER A 4 -16.58 1.45 -14.82
C SER A 4 -15.52 2.13 -13.93
N ASP A 5 -15.94 2.70 -12.80
CA ASP A 5 -15.08 3.18 -11.71
C ASP A 5 -14.36 2.01 -11.00
N ALA A 6 -13.61 1.19 -11.73
CA ALA A 6 -13.04 -0.06 -11.22
C ALA A 6 -11.72 0.20 -10.48
N THR A 7 -11.81 0.59 -9.21
CA THR A 7 -10.67 0.48 -8.29
C THR A 7 -10.25 -0.98 -8.17
N HIS A 8 -9.00 -1.30 -8.50
CA HIS A 8 -8.48 -2.66 -8.40
C HIS A 8 -7.12 -2.71 -7.70
N LEU A 9 -6.84 -3.86 -7.09
CA LEU A 9 -5.58 -4.16 -6.42
C LEU A 9 -4.78 -5.11 -7.30
N ALA A 10 -3.53 -4.76 -7.61
CA ALA A 10 -2.63 -5.56 -8.41
C ALA A 10 -1.35 -5.88 -7.64
N PHE A 11 -0.80 -7.08 -7.83
CA PHE A 11 0.55 -7.39 -7.35
C PHE A 11 1.57 -6.79 -8.31
N VAL A 12 2.49 -5.98 -7.77
CA VAL A 12 3.69 -5.52 -8.47
C VAL A 12 4.83 -6.52 -8.28
N GLU A 13 4.95 -7.06 -7.06
CA GLU A 13 5.96 -8.04 -6.68
C GLU A 13 5.31 -9.10 -5.81
N GLN A 14 5.40 -10.37 -6.22
CA GLN A 14 4.90 -11.51 -5.43
C GLN A 14 5.88 -11.88 -4.32
N PRO A 15 5.43 -12.52 -3.22
CA PRO A 15 6.32 -13.07 -2.22
C PRO A 15 7.14 -14.24 -2.76
N ALA A 16 8.33 -14.45 -2.19
CA ALA A 16 9.16 -15.60 -2.49
C ALA A 16 8.45 -16.91 -2.10
N ASN A 17 8.58 -17.94 -2.95
CA ASN A 17 7.94 -19.25 -2.74
C ASN A 17 8.46 -20.01 -1.52
N LYS A 18 9.67 -19.71 -1.06
CA LYS A 18 10.30 -20.35 0.10
C LYS A 18 10.61 -19.29 1.14
N PHE A 19 9.99 -19.42 2.30
CA PHE A 19 10.23 -18.55 3.45
C PHE A 19 10.11 -19.38 4.74
N PRO A 20 11.11 -19.32 5.64
CA PRO A 20 11.07 -20.07 6.89
C PRO A 20 10.06 -19.46 7.86
N PHE A 21 9.14 -20.28 8.38
CA PHE A 21 8.26 -19.87 9.47
C PHE A 21 9.00 -20.06 10.80
N ARG A 22 8.75 -19.18 11.75
CA ARG A 22 9.48 -19.13 13.03
C ARG A 22 8.54 -19.24 14.20
N TYR A 23 8.94 -19.90 15.28
CA TYR A 23 8.15 -19.85 16.52
C TYR A 23 8.32 -18.49 17.20
N LYS A 24 7.33 -18.05 17.99
CA LYS A 24 7.38 -16.77 18.72
C LYS A 24 8.60 -16.62 19.64
N SER A 25 9.18 -17.73 20.10
CA SER A 25 10.41 -17.74 20.91
C SER A 25 11.68 -17.42 20.10
N GLU A 26 11.67 -17.63 18.79
CA GLU A 26 12.75 -17.29 17.88
C GLU A 26 12.54 -15.86 17.38
N LYS A 27 13.09 -14.84 18.05
CA LYS A 27 12.96 -13.40 17.70
C LYS A 27 12.90 -13.17 16.18
N LEU A 28 11.70 -12.91 15.63
CA LEU A 28 11.44 -12.96 14.19
C LEU A 28 12.06 -11.79 13.43
N VAL A 29 11.94 -10.60 14.01
CA VAL A 29 12.12 -9.35 13.26
C VAL A 29 13.57 -9.08 12.86
N THR A 30 14.56 -9.60 13.59
CA THR A 30 15.98 -9.35 13.29
C THR A 30 16.59 -10.26 12.23
N HIS A 31 15.97 -11.39 11.88
CA HIS A 31 16.65 -12.42 11.09
C HIS A 31 16.06 -12.64 9.69
N ASP A 32 14.73 -12.71 9.54
CA ASP A 32 14.12 -13.09 8.26
C ASP A 32 12.88 -12.26 7.95
N CYS A 33 12.97 -11.42 6.91
CA CYS A 33 11.83 -10.75 6.30
C CYS A 33 11.37 -11.50 5.04
N LEU A 34 10.05 -11.57 4.82
CA LEU A 34 9.45 -12.10 3.61
C LEU A 34 9.86 -11.22 2.43
N LYS A 35 10.70 -11.79 1.55
CA LYS A 35 11.23 -11.08 0.39
C LYS A 35 10.33 -11.26 -0.83
N GLY A 36 10.52 -10.38 -1.81
CA GLY A 36 9.93 -10.52 -3.13
C GLY A 36 10.53 -11.71 -3.89
N LEU A 37 9.75 -12.29 -4.80
CA LEU A 37 10.15 -13.40 -5.66
C LEU A 37 11.41 -13.08 -6.47
N THR A 38 11.57 -11.83 -6.89
CA THR A 38 12.68 -11.34 -7.70
C THR A 38 13.89 -10.90 -6.86
N SER A 39 13.87 -11.16 -5.55
CA SER A 39 14.97 -10.77 -4.66
C SER A 39 16.14 -11.77 -4.78
N ASP A 40 17.15 -11.39 -5.55
CA ASP A 40 18.44 -12.07 -5.53
C ASP A 40 19.30 -11.38 -4.47
N GLY A 41 19.73 -12.09 -3.43
CA GLY A 41 20.40 -11.55 -2.23
C GLY A 41 21.67 -10.72 -2.45
N THR A 42 22.07 -10.48 -3.70
CA THR A 42 23.15 -9.61 -4.15
C THR A 42 22.74 -8.13 -4.20
N ARG A 43 21.46 -7.82 -4.43
CA ARG A 43 20.93 -6.44 -4.50
C ARG A 43 20.21 -6.08 -3.22
N LYS A 44 19.81 -4.80 -3.12
CA LYS A 44 18.88 -4.37 -2.05
C LYS A 44 17.65 -5.30 -2.08
N PRO A 45 17.22 -5.83 -0.94
CA PRO A 45 16.10 -6.75 -0.90
C PRO A 45 14.85 -6.03 -1.41
N ASN A 46 14.18 -6.68 -2.36
CA ASN A 46 12.83 -6.34 -2.76
C ASN A 46 11.85 -7.08 -1.85
N TYR A 47 10.64 -6.53 -1.73
CA TYR A 47 9.60 -7.04 -0.84
C TYR A 47 8.30 -7.21 -1.62
N PRO A 48 7.40 -8.10 -1.17
CA PRO A 48 6.07 -8.21 -1.75
C PRO A 48 5.44 -6.82 -1.82
N THR A 49 4.91 -6.46 -2.98
CA THR A 49 4.42 -5.11 -3.23
C THR A 49 3.12 -5.20 -3.98
N VAL A 50 2.13 -4.43 -3.50
CA VAL A 50 0.83 -4.28 -4.15
C VAL A 50 0.65 -2.84 -4.58
N GLU A 51 -0.14 -2.65 -5.62
CA GLU A 51 -0.50 -1.34 -6.15
C GLU A 51 -2.02 -1.24 -6.17
N VAL A 52 -2.54 -0.15 -5.60
CA VAL A 52 -3.93 0.22 -5.75
C VAL A 52 -4.01 1.13 -6.95
N ILE A 53 -4.70 0.66 -7.99
CA ILE A 53 -4.98 1.43 -9.18
C ILE A 53 -6.39 1.98 -9.00
N LYS A 54 -6.47 3.28 -8.73
CA LYS A 54 -7.73 4.02 -8.72
C LYS A 54 -7.80 4.87 -9.99
N GLU A 55 -8.84 4.68 -10.79
CA GLU A 55 -9.25 5.68 -11.78
C GLU A 55 -9.83 6.88 -11.03
N ILE A 56 -8.95 7.76 -10.57
CA ILE A 56 -9.36 8.97 -9.86
C ILE A 56 -9.62 10.07 -10.90
N ARG A 57 -10.89 10.35 -11.22
CA ARG A 57 -11.29 11.68 -11.70
C ARG A 57 -11.27 12.66 -10.52
N CYS A 58 -10.11 13.02 -10.01
CA CYS A 58 -10.02 14.07 -8.98
C CYS A 58 -8.95 15.08 -9.39
N HIS A 59 -9.38 16.33 -9.46
CA HIS A 59 -8.51 17.48 -9.62
C HIS A 59 -7.44 17.51 -8.51
N PRO A 60 -6.20 17.95 -8.84
CA PRO A 60 -5.01 17.64 -8.07
C PRO A 60 -4.85 18.35 -6.71
N LYS A 61 -5.89 19.00 -6.15
CA LYS A 61 -5.70 19.95 -5.04
C LYS A 61 -6.83 20.15 -4.03
N THR A 62 -7.98 19.50 -4.15
CA THR A 62 -9.10 19.74 -3.22
C THR A 62 -9.51 18.49 -2.47
N LEU A 63 -9.33 18.58 -1.14
CA LEU A 63 -9.93 17.84 -0.04
C LEU A 63 -9.77 16.31 0.01
N GLU A 64 -8.97 15.88 0.99
CA GLU A 64 -9.21 14.74 1.88
C GLU A 64 -9.74 13.45 1.23
N VAL A 65 -9.07 12.95 0.19
CA VAL A 65 -9.29 11.55 -0.19
C VAL A 65 -8.69 10.67 0.91
N PRO A 66 -9.48 9.81 1.60
CA PRO A 66 -8.93 8.91 2.59
C PRO A 66 -7.96 7.96 1.90
N TRP A 67 -6.76 7.87 2.48
CA TRP A 67 -5.73 6.92 2.05
C TRP A 67 -6.33 5.51 2.06
N PRO A 68 -6.11 4.70 0.99
CA PRO A 68 -6.60 3.33 0.99
C PRO A 68 -5.96 2.59 2.18
N MET A 69 -6.78 1.83 2.91
CA MET A 69 -6.29 0.91 3.92
C MET A 69 -6.16 -0.47 3.29
N ILE A 70 -4.98 -1.07 3.38
CA ILE A 70 -4.76 -2.43 2.92
C ILE A 70 -4.54 -3.33 4.12
N ARG A 71 -5.25 -4.46 4.12
CA ARG A 71 -5.06 -5.55 5.06
C ARG A 71 -4.33 -6.69 4.39
N CYS A 72 -3.36 -7.27 5.07
CA CYS A 72 -2.74 -8.54 4.71
C CYS A 72 -3.06 -9.61 5.77
N SER A 73 -3.38 -10.82 5.33
CA SER A 73 -3.68 -11.96 6.21
C SER A 73 -3.33 -13.26 5.47
N ILE A 74 -3.06 -14.32 6.23
CA ILE A 74 -2.66 -15.63 5.69
C ILE A 74 -3.91 -16.51 5.58
N TYR A 75 -4.08 -17.16 4.44
CA TYR A 75 -5.20 -18.06 4.14
C TYR A 75 -4.71 -19.43 3.70
N ASN A 76 -5.58 -20.43 3.82
CA ASN A 76 -5.34 -21.77 3.29
C ASN A 76 -5.49 -21.76 1.75
N ILE A 77 -4.72 -22.62 1.06
CA ILE A 77 -4.69 -22.73 -0.41
C ILE A 77 -5.79 -23.69 -0.95
N ILE A 78 -6.57 -24.34 -0.07
CA ILE A 78 -7.54 -25.36 -0.46
C ILE A 78 -8.69 -24.72 -1.28
N LYS A 79 -9.03 -25.35 -2.41
CA LYS A 79 -9.65 -24.74 -3.61
C LYS A 79 -11.08 -24.20 -3.47
N GLU A 80 -11.78 -24.43 -2.38
CA GLU A 80 -13.22 -24.14 -2.29
C GLU A 80 -13.55 -23.12 -1.19
N ASP A 81 -12.78 -23.09 -0.10
CA ASP A 81 -12.99 -22.15 1.00
C ASP A 81 -11.70 -21.39 1.35
N PHE A 82 -11.74 -20.07 1.19
CA PHE A 82 -10.68 -19.17 1.67
C PHE A 82 -10.76 -19.01 3.19
N ASN A 83 -10.43 -20.07 3.91
CA ASN A 83 -10.38 -20.05 5.37
C ASN A 83 -9.06 -19.44 5.88
N PRO A 84 -9.10 -18.65 6.97
CA PRO A 84 -7.91 -18.07 7.55
C PRO A 84 -6.95 -19.19 8.01
N HIS A 85 -5.65 -18.98 7.79
CA HIS A 85 -4.62 -19.90 8.25
C HIS A 85 -4.31 -19.66 9.74
N SER A 86 -3.92 -20.69 10.47
CA SER A 86 -3.62 -20.60 11.91
C SER A 86 -2.35 -19.78 12.23
N HIS A 87 -1.31 -19.87 11.40
CA HIS A 87 -0.09 -19.05 11.46
C HIS A 87 -0.36 -17.55 11.42
N LYS A 88 0.48 -16.76 12.08
CA LYS A 88 0.30 -15.31 12.19
C LYS A 88 1.26 -14.56 11.28
N LEU A 89 0.77 -13.47 10.73
CA LEU A 89 1.61 -12.52 10.04
C LEU A 89 2.16 -11.53 11.07
N VAL A 90 3.41 -11.12 10.96
CA VAL A 90 4.01 -10.13 11.86
C VAL A 90 4.69 -9.07 11.03
N VAL A 91 4.63 -7.82 11.48
CA VAL A 91 5.38 -6.72 10.88
C VAL A 91 6.16 -5.97 11.96
N GLU A 92 7.41 -5.63 11.65
CA GLU A 92 8.19 -4.70 12.46
C GLU A 92 7.61 -3.28 12.33
N TYR A 93 7.28 -2.65 13.45
CA TYR A 93 6.82 -1.27 13.49
C TYR A 93 7.52 -0.49 14.62
N GLY A 94 8.40 0.43 14.23
CA GLY A 94 9.16 1.24 15.17
C GLY A 94 10.18 0.41 15.97
N ARG A 95 9.91 0.22 17.26
CA ARG A 95 10.76 -0.58 18.18
C ARG A 95 10.09 -1.89 18.63
N GLY A 96 8.95 -2.24 18.03
CA GLY A 96 8.17 -3.42 18.41
C GLY A 96 7.65 -4.19 17.21
N GLU A 97 6.93 -5.26 17.50
CA GLU A 97 6.32 -6.15 16.51
C GLU A 97 4.79 -6.04 16.60
N ILE A 98 4.12 -5.97 15.45
CA ILE A 98 2.66 -6.00 15.38
C ILE A 98 2.24 -7.35 14.79
N GLU A 99 1.51 -8.14 15.58
CA GLU A 99 0.86 -9.38 15.13
C GLU A 99 -0.40 -9.06 14.31
N ASP A 100 -0.55 -9.78 13.19
CA ASP A 100 -1.64 -9.68 12.21
C ASP A 100 -2.03 -8.22 11.91
N PRO A 101 -1.21 -7.45 11.17
CA PRO A 101 -1.47 -6.04 10.89
C PRO A 101 -2.72 -5.88 10.02
N LEU A 102 -3.88 -5.79 10.68
CA LEU A 102 -5.19 -5.75 10.04
C LEU A 102 -5.40 -4.48 9.19
N HIS A 103 -4.65 -3.42 9.46
CA HIS A 103 -4.79 -2.14 8.76
C HIS A 103 -3.42 -1.49 8.58
N LEU A 104 -2.82 -1.68 7.41
CA LEU A 104 -1.66 -0.92 6.98
C LEU A 104 -2.14 0.28 6.16
N ARG A 105 -1.77 1.48 6.61
CA ARG A 105 -2.11 2.72 5.91
C ARG A 105 -1.23 2.84 4.67
N VAL A 106 -1.86 2.84 3.49
CA VAL A 106 -1.19 3.09 2.22
C VAL A 106 -1.03 4.60 2.06
N GLY A 107 0.04 5.14 2.61
CA GLY A 107 0.47 6.52 2.34
C GLY A 107 1.70 6.54 1.44
N PRO A 108 2.17 7.73 1.01
CA PRO A 108 3.57 7.88 0.66
C PRO A 108 4.34 7.28 1.83
N VAL A 109 4.99 6.14 1.58
CA VAL A 109 5.75 5.47 2.61
C VAL A 109 6.69 6.55 3.15
N GLU A 110 6.67 6.84 4.44
CA GLU A 110 7.78 7.50 5.11
C GLU A 110 8.99 6.55 5.10
N ARG A 111 9.35 5.98 3.94
CA ARG A 111 10.75 5.70 3.67
C ARG A 111 11.37 7.06 3.77
N MET A 112 12.17 7.29 4.82
CA MET A 112 13.04 8.45 4.89
C MET A 112 13.58 8.69 3.49
N PRO A 113 13.22 9.82 2.84
CA PRO A 113 13.61 10.02 1.46
C PRO A 113 15.14 10.02 1.46
N ARG A 114 15.75 8.97 0.90
CA ARG A 114 17.15 9.02 0.43
C ARG A 114 17.26 9.90 -0.81
N THR A 115 16.29 10.77 -1.07
CA THR A 115 16.40 11.85 -2.02
C THR A 115 17.50 12.75 -1.49
N ARG A 116 18.68 12.67 -2.11
CA ARG A 116 19.81 13.54 -1.83
C ARG A 116 19.30 14.99 -1.78
N GLN A 117 19.24 15.56 -0.58
CA GLN A 117 18.91 16.96 -0.44
C GLN A 117 19.99 17.76 -1.17
N ARG A 118 19.56 18.62 -2.09
CA ARG A 118 20.49 19.47 -2.83
C ARG A 118 21.12 20.43 -1.82
N LYS A 119 22.45 20.59 -1.88
CA LYS A 119 23.19 21.49 -0.99
C LYS A 119 23.11 22.96 -1.40
N THR A 120 22.54 23.27 -2.56
CA THR A 120 22.54 24.62 -3.15
C THR A 120 21.18 24.97 -3.77
N GLU A 121 20.81 26.24 -3.66
CA GLU A 121 19.58 26.82 -4.22
C GLU A 121 19.74 27.22 -5.70
N ARG A 122 20.95 27.12 -6.27
CA ARG A 122 21.24 27.54 -7.65
C ARG A 122 20.39 26.75 -8.66
N GLY A 123 19.57 27.49 -9.43
CA GLY A 123 18.67 26.92 -10.44
C GLY A 123 17.35 26.38 -9.89
N LYS A 124 17.01 26.66 -8.62
CA LYS A 124 15.68 26.39 -8.07
C LYS A 124 14.77 27.57 -8.38
N LYS A 125 13.64 27.31 -9.03
CA LYS A 125 12.56 28.28 -9.23
C LYS A 125 11.29 27.69 -8.63
N ASP A 126 10.40 28.55 -8.15
CA ASP A 126 9.17 28.11 -7.52
C ASP A 126 8.24 27.39 -8.49
N LEU A 127 7.57 26.36 -7.97
CA LEU A 127 6.65 25.53 -8.73
C LEU A 127 5.44 26.32 -9.25
N SER A 128 5.09 27.44 -8.60
CA SER A 128 4.04 28.38 -9.03
C SER A 128 4.37 29.01 -10.38
N ILE A 129 5.63 29.37 -10.61
CA ILE A 129 6.09 30.01 -11.85
C ILE A 129 5.96 29.03 -13.03
N TYR A 130 6.30 27.75 -12.82
CA TYR A 130 6.10 26.71 -13.83
C TYR A 130 4.63 26.49 -14.18
N LYS A 131 3.73 26.57 -13.19
CA LYS A 131 2.29 26.43 -13.41
C LYS A 131 1.73 27.54 -14.29
N GLN A 132 2.06 28.79 -13.97
CA GLN A 132 1.62 29.96 -14.73
C GLN A 132 2.17 29.92 -16.16
N ALA A 133 3.47 29.64 -16.33
CA ALA A 133 4.09 29.54 -17.65
C ALA A 133 3.48 28.44 -18.51
N TYR A 134 3.12 27.30 -17.91
CA TYR A 134 2.50 26.19 -18.65
C TYR A 134 1.04 26.48 -19.00
N SER A 135 0.28 27.13 -18.12
CA SER A 135 -1.10 27.52 -18.45
C SER A 135 -1.17 28.48 -19.63
N GLU A 136 -0.22 29.40 -19.79
CA GLU A 136 -0.18 30.28 -20.97
C GLU A 136 0.16 29.51 -22.27
N VAL A 137 0.96 28.45 -22.20
CA VAL A 137 1.20 27.57 -23.36
C VAL A 137 -0.08 26.82 -23.75
N THR A 138 -0.85 26.35 -22.75
CA THR A 138 -2.06 25.56 -22.99
C THR A 138 -3.26 26.41 -23.38
N ASN A 139 -3.46 27.55 -22.72
CA ASN A 139 -4.64 28.41 -22.90
C ASN A 139 -4.44 29.45 -24.01
N ASP A 140 -3.27 30.07 -24.07
CA ASP A 140 -3.00 31.18 -25.01
C ASP A 140 -2.30 30.69 -26.30
N GLY A 141 -1.99 29.40 -26.39
CA GLY A 141 -1.35 28.78 -27.56
C GLY A 141 0.09 29.23 -27.80
N LEU A 142 0.75 29.82 -26.81
CA LEU A 142 2.13 30.28 -26.92
C LEU A 142 3.11 29.10 -27.05
N SER A 143 4.19 29.30 -27.83
CA SER A 143 5.25 28.29 -27.88
C SER A 143 5.94 28.14 -26.52
N ILE A 144 6.38 26.92 -26.18
CA ILE A 144 7.07 26.65 -24.90
C ILE A 144 8.33 27.53 -24.73
N ARG A 145 9.01 27.87 -25.83
CA ARG A 145 10.18 28.77 -25.81
C ARG A 145 9.79 30.21 -25.50
N ALA A 146 8.68 30.70 -26.05
CA ALA A 146 8.18 32.05 -25.79
C ALA A 146 7.73 32.21 -24.33
N ALA A 147 6.93 31.26 -23.83
CA ALA A 147 6.51 31.23 -22.44
C ALA A 147 7.71 31.11 -21.48
N ALA A 148 8.65 30.21 -21.77
CA ALA A 148 9.85 30.07 -20.95
C ALA A 148 10.67 31.36 -20.89
N LYS A 149 10.82 32.08 -22.01
CA LYS A 149 11.52 33.37 -22.03
C LYS A 149 10.82 34.44 -21.18
N LYS A 150 9.48 34.49 -21.21
CA LYS A 150 8.66 35.45 -20.44
C LYS A 150 8.85 35.28 -18.92
N TYR A 151 8.96 34.03 -18.45
CA TYR A 151 9.12 33.70 -17.03
C TYR A 151 10.58 33.43 -16.61
N ASP A 152 11.54 33.74 -17.48
CA ASP A 152 12.97 33.47 -17.29
C ASP A 152 13.24 31.99 -16.91
N LEU A 153 12.47 31.06 -17.49
CA LEU A 153 12.60 29.63 -17.27
C LEU A 153 13.51 29.02 -18.34
N CYS A 154 14.21 27.94 -17.97
CA CYS A 154 14.81 27.08 -18.97
C CYS A 154 13.68 26.36 -19.73
N HIS A 155 13.61 26.55 -21.04
CA HIS A 155 12.59 25.95 -21.89
C HIS A 155 12.55 24.41 -21.80
N VAL A 156 13.69 23.75 -21.54
CA VAL A 156 13.77 22.30 -21.29
C VAL A 156 13.09 21.92 -19.97
N SER A 157 13.24 22.73 -18.92
CA SER A 157 12.56 22.51 -17.64
C SER A 157 11.05 22.68 -17.78
N LEU A 158 10.59 23.69 -18.54
CA LEU A 158 9.17 23.90 -18.81
C LEU A 158 8.58 22.78 -19.68
N MET A 159 9.31 22.31 -20.69
CA MET A 159 8.97 21.11 -21.47
C MET A 159 8.82 19.87 -20.58
N ARG A 160 9.77 19.62 -19.68
CA ARG A 160 9.72 18.49 -18.73
C ARG A 160 8.54 18.59 -17.77
N TYR A 161 8.25 19.81 -17.30
CA TYR A 161 7.08 20.09 -16.48
C TYR A 161 5.79 19.74 -17.23
N GLY A 162 5.65 20.22 -18.47
CA GLY A 162 4.49 19.93 -19.32
C GLY A 162 4.26 18.44 -19.58
N ARG A 163 5.31 17.70 -19.92
CA ARG A 163 5.24 16.24 -20.11
C ARG A 163 4.79 15.51 -18.84
N LYS A 164 5.25 15.97 -17.68
CA LYS A 164 4.86 15.44 -16.38
C LYS A 164 3.40 15.75 -16.03
N THR A 165 2.86 16.88 -16.50
CA THR A 165 1.46 17.26 -16.25
C THR A 165 0.44 16.73 -17.25
N THR A 166 0.86 16.37 -18.48
CA THR A 166 -0.03 15.81 -19.52
C THR A 166 -0.28 14.31 -19.39
N THR A 167 0.60 13.60 -18.70
CA THR A 167 0.28 12.25 -18.25
C THR A 167 -0.91 12.36 -17.30
N ILE A 168 -2.06 11.84 -17.72
CA ILE A 168 -3.15 11.49 -16.81
C ILE A 168 -2.51 10.48 -15.86
N GLU A 169 -2.00 10.96 -14.73
CA GLU A 169 -1.44 10.09 -13.71
C GLU A 169 -2.64 9.35 -13.11
N GLU A 170 -2.88 8.12 -13.58
CA GLU A 170 -3.52 7.12 -12.74
C GLU A 170 -2.87 7.25 -11.37
N ALA A 171 -3.66 7.59 -10.36
CA ALA A 171 -3.16 7.80 -9.02
C ALA A 171 -2.75 6.43 -8.46
N LYS A 172 -1.53 6.04 -8.82
CA LYS A 172 -0.90 4.78 -8.46
C LYS A 172 -0.29 4.93 -7.09
N VAL A 173 -0.84 4.18 -6.15
CA VAL A 173 -0.29 4.13 -4.80
C VAL A 173 0.17 2.71 -4.53
N SER A 174 1.49 2.54 -4.42
CA SER A 174 2.11 1.26 -4.13
C SER A 174 2.45 1.13 -2.64
N MET A 175 2.25 -0.07 -2.10
CA MET A 175 2.62 -0.43 -0.74
C MET A 175 3.53 -1.66 -0.77
N GLY A 176 4.76 -1.47 -0.30
CA GLY A 176 5.71 -2.56 -0.10
C GLY A 176 5.64 -3.10 1.32
N PHE A 177 5.52 -4.41 1.44
CA PHE A 177 5.38 -5.17 2.68
C PHE A 177 6.75 -5.59 3.25
N GLY A 178 7.62 -4.60 3.49
CA GLY A 178 8.93 -4.83 4.11
C GLY A 178 8.82 -5.10 5.62
N GLY A 179 9.76 -5.87 6.18
CA GLY A 179 9.77 -6.17 7.62
C GLY A 179 8.72 -7.17 8.06
N MET A 180 8.10 -7.90 7.12
CA MET A 180 7.07 -8.89 7.42
C MET A 180 7.65 -10.28 7.65
N GLY A 181 7.12 -11.01 8.63
CA GLY A 181 7.47 -12.39 8.95
C GLY A 181 6.23 -13.24 9.20
N ILE A 182 6.43 -14.55 9.33
CA ILE A 182 5.35 -15.51 9.59
C ILE A 182 5.70 -16.31 10.85
N ILE A 183 4.83 -16.19 11.86
CA ILE A 183 4.92 -16.96 13.09
C ILE A 183 4.19 -18.28 12.92
N HIS A 184 4.92 -19.35 13.17
CA HIS A 184 4.37 -20.69 13.30
C HIS A 184 3.56 -20.82 14.59
N THR A 185 2.28 -21.09 14.45
CA THR A 185 1.36 -21.38 15.56
C THR A 185 1.57 -22.82 16.07
N PRO A 186 1.87 -23.04 17.36
CA PRO A 186 1.98 -24.39 17.93
C PRO A 186 0.66 -25.16 17.78
N ARG A 187 0.76 -26.49 17.60
CA ARG A 187 -0.42 -27.35 17.35
C ARG A 187 -1.52 -27.20 18.40
N ARG A 188 -1.14 -27.07 19.68
CA ARG A 188 -2.05 -26.87 20.81
C ARG A 188 -2.90 -25.60 20.74
N ASN A 189 -2.47 -24.58 20.00
CA ASN A 189 -3.14 -23.27 19.92
C ASN A 189 -3.85 -23.05 18.58
N ILE A 190 -3.91 -24.06 17.71
CA ILE A 190 -4.50 -23.89 16.37
C ILE A 190 -5.97 -23.48 16.44
N VAL A 191 -6.77 -24.17 17.26
CA VAL A 191 -8.22 -23.92 17.35
C VAL A 191 -8.50 -22.53 17.89
N GLU A 192 -7.84 -22.14 18.99
CA GLU A 192 -7.98 -20.82 19.60
C GLU A 192 -7.67 -19.68 18.61
N GLU A 193 -6.57 -19.80 17.86
CA GLU A 193 -6.17 -18.79 16.88
C GLU A 193 -7.12 -18.72 15.68
N LEU A 194 -7.64 -19.87 15.23
CA LEU A 194 -8.61 -19.90 14.14
C LEU A 194 -9.95 -19.28 14.55
N VAL A 195 -10.46 -19.61 15.75
CA VAL A 195 -11.68 -19.00 16.31
C VAL A 195 -11.52 -17.48 16.42
N LYS A 196 -10.37 -17.00 16.88
CA LYS A 196 -10.07 -15.56 16.95
C LYS A 196 -10.13 -14.89 15.58
N LYS A 197 -9.50 -15.48 14.57
CA LYS A 197 -9.46 -14.92 13.19
C LYS A 197 -10.84 -14.93 12.53
N MET A 198 -11.59 -16.02 12.68
CA MET A 198 -12.96 -16.10 12.17
C MET A 198 -13.90 -15.13 12.88
N SER A 199 -13.73 -14.91 14.18
CA SER A 199 -14.50 -13.92 14.94
C SER A 199 -14.27 -12.50 14.39
N ILE A 200 -13.02 -12.12 14.15
CA ILE A 200 -12.67 -10.83 13.53
C ILE A 200 -13.29 -10.70 12.13
N GLN A 201 -13.24 -11.74 11.31
CA GLN A 201 -13.88 -11.74 9.99
C GLN A 201 -15.41 -11.57 10.10
N LYS A 202 -16.05 -12.24 11.06
CA LYS A 202 -17.51 -12.13 11.30
C LYS A 202 -17.89 -10.72 11.76
N GLU A 203 -17.15 -10.13 12.69
CA GLU A 203 -17.35 -8.74 13.13
C GLU A 203 -17.27 -7.75 11.96
N GLU A 204 -16.30 -7.93 11.07
CA GLU A 204 -16.17 -7.10 9.88
C GLU A 204 -17.29 -7.31 8.87
N LEU A 205 -17.73 -8.55 8.67
CA LEU A 205 -18.87 -8.86 7.79
C LEU A 205 -20.13 -8.17 8.31
N ILE A 206 -20.41 -8.27 9.61
CA ILE A 206 -21.51 -7.59 10.26
C ILE A 206 -21.37 -6.08 10.11
N ALA A 207 -20.19 -5.52 10.36
CA ALA A 207 -19.96 -4.09 10.21
C ALA A 207 -20.19 -3.58 8.78
N ARG A 208 -19.92 -4.41 7.75
CA ARG A 208 -20.21 -4.10 6.35
C ARG A 208 -21.70 -4.20 6.03
N CYS A 209 -22.40 -5.19 6.59
CA CYS A 209 -23.82 -5.41 6.36
C CYS A 209 -24.70 -4.40 7.12
N GLU A 210 -24.37 -4.08 8.37
CA GLU A 210 -25.15 -3.22 9.26
C GLU A 210 -24.67 -1.75 9.24
N GLY A 211 -23.48 -1.48 8.68
CA GLY A 211 -22.88 -0.15 8.64
C GLY A 211 -22.33 0.36 9.99
N MET A 212 -22.38 -0.46 11.05
CA MET A 212 -21.88 -0.12 12.38
C MET A 212 -21.03 -1.25 12.95
N ARG A 213 -19.95 -0.91 13.66
CA ARG A 213 -19.15 -1.90 14.39
C ARG A 213 -19.82 -2.23 15.72
N ARG A 214 -20.07 -3.51 15.98
CA ARG A 214 -20.53 -4.04 17.27
C ARG A 214 -19.82 -5.35 17.60
N ALA A 215 -19.84 -5.71 18.87
CA ALA A 215 -19.39 -7.03 19.32
C ALA A 215 -20.34 -8.14 18.84
N LEU A 216 -19.80 -9.35 18.73
CA LEU A 216 -20.58 -10.55 18.41
C LEU A 216 -21.54 -10.90 19.56
N THR A 217 -22.74 -11.31 19.20
CA THR A 217 -23.72 -11.90 20.13
C THR A 217 -23.33 -13.33 20.49
N ALA A 218 -23.90 -13.85 21.59
CA ALA A 218 -23.63 -15.22 22.03
C ALA A 218 -23.98 -16.29 20.98
N ASN A 219 -24.96 -16.03 20.11
CA ASN A 219 -25.32 -16.95 19.02
C ASN A 219 -24.31 -16.90 17.88
N GLU A 220 -23.87 -15.70 17.48
CA GLU A 220 -22.84 -15.53 16.45
C GLU A 220 -21.49 -16.13 16.88
N ILE A 221 -21.15 -16.04 18.17
CA ILE A 221 -19.96 -16.70 18.73
C ILE A 221 -20.09 -18.23 18.62
N LYS A 222 -21.27 -18.79 18.94
CA LYS A 222 -21.50 -20.24 18.79
C LYS A 222 -21.37 -20.67 17.33
N GLU A 223 -21.89 -19.91 16.37
CA GLU A 223 -21.73 -20.20 14.94
C GLU A 223 -20.25 -20.31 14.55
N VAL A 224 -19.41 -19.39 15.02
CA VAL A 224 -17.96 -19.42 14.72
C VAL A 224 -17.28 -20.65 15.34
N ILE A 225 -17.67 -21.03 16.56
CA ILE A 225 -17.05 -22.16 17.26
C ILE A 225 -17.49 -23.50 16.63
N VAL A 226 -18.74 -23.63 16.21
CA VAL A 226 -19.32 -24.88 15.66
C VAL A 226 -18.73 -25.26 14.30
N ILE A 227 -18.03 -24.34 13.62
CA ILE A 227 -17.31 -24.62 12.36
C ILE A 227 -16.06 -25.51 12.60
N PHE A 228 -15.65 -25.75 13.85
CA PHE A 228 -14.55 -26.63 14.25
C PHE A 228 -15.00 -27.83 15.08
#